data_AF-A0A3M2AGA4-F1
#
_entry.id   AF-A0A3M2AGA4-F1
#
_cell.length_a   1.000
_cell.length_b   1.000
_cell.length_c   1.000
_cell.angle_alpha   90.00
_cell.angle_beta   90.00
_cell.angle_gamma   90.00
#
_symmetry.space_group_name_H-M   'P 1'
#
loop_
_entity.id
_entity.type
_entity.pdbx_description
1 polymer ?
#
loop_
_entity_poly.entity_id
_entity_poly.type
_entity_poly.pdbx_seq_one_letter_code
_entity_poly.pdbx_strand_id
1 'polypeptide(L)'
;MVAGLATSFGTSVRLQLKEGRDTGTGLKAELAAESGFEYALRRLTLDSDWNGTGPDGVTLPGGGSFQVSAAGAGEEKTVTVDGADGAGLARYELRVSADPGGSSTGNKAVIALGEEAEFEHCQVFGSVLLADEFGSVKDWHNNADGSGWWGGDGREPEHEEGFEYEFEFAQVHETLWKFTDTTYIGHGTDERVTEEPVKMPPWYLEGWLTPQPGVTVLTDISGLSNQHFSDTVVLVFTHAPEKHKDGHESKDDIHLKNCHFDAGLVVYAPWDTDVRDPKESLGYEIEIEAENCHFGLPGGNHLGVLAPAAEVELENCIVRGLAYGHEIEIENTNLWGVLIGIHEVEVEHGQVFYDADVAQNPPPGVQLDTGGQGVALLEMKERYDD
;
A
#
# COMPACT_ATOMS: atom_id res chain seq x y z
N MET A 1 -38.56 6.76 27.71
CA MET A 1 -39.48 5.95 28.54
C MET A 1 -39.00 6.06 29.98
N VAL A 2 -39.88 6.57 30.86
CA VAL A 2 -39.96 6.49 32.35
C VAL A 2 -38.68 6.57 33.22
N ALA A 3 -38.75 7.54 34.13
CA ALA A 3 -37.83 7.91 35.21
C ALA A 3 -37.68 6.90 36.37
N GLY A 4 -36.64 7.08 37.18
CA GLY A 4 -36.53 6.60 38.56
C GLY A 4 -35.93 7.67 39.47
N LEU A 5 -36.77 8.26 40.32
CA LEU A 5 -36.53 9.42 41.19
C LEU A 5 -35.75 9.09 42.49
N ALA A 6 -34.81 9.99 42.82
CA ALA A 6 -34.57 10.67 44.11
C ALA A 6 -34.53 9.91 45.45
N THR A 7 -33.51 10.22 46.28
CA THR A 7 -33.70 10.53 47.71
C THR A 7 -32.59 11.43 48.28
N SER A 8 -33.03 12.44 49.02
CA SER A 8 -32.34 13.54 49.74
C SER A 8 -31.45 13.07 50.90
N PHE A 9 -30.49 13.82 51.47
CA PHE A 9 -30.51 15.19 51.98
C PHE A 9 -29.10 15.78 52.06
N GLY A 10 -28.98 17.07 51.79
CA GLY A 10 -27.76 17.83 51.97
C GLY A 10 -27.46 18.16 53.42
N THR A 11 -26.21 17.97 53.82
CA THR A 11 -25.47 18.90 54.69
C THR A 11 -23.96 18.79 54.42
N SER A 12 -23.54 19.16 53.20
CA SER A 12 -22.15 19.58 52.89
C SER A 12 -22.12 20.43 51.59
N VAL A 13 -23.01 21.42 51.50
CA VAL A 13 -23.39 22.11 50.25
C VAL A 13 -22.44 23.24 49.83
N ARG A 14 -21.20 23.30 50.35
CA ARG A 14 -20.19 24.27 49.87
C ARG A 14 -18.83 23.68 49.51
N LEU A 15 -18.52 22.44 49.90
CA LEU A 15 -17.31 21.74 49.41
C LEU A 15 -17.62 20.74 48.28
N GLN A 16 -18.73 19.99 48.34
CA GLN A 16 -19.11 19.04 47.27
C GLN A 16 -19.61 19.74 45.98
N LEU A 17 -20.05 20.98 46.08
CA LEU A 17 -20.43 21.79 44.91
C LEU A 17 -19.20 22.37 44.18
N LYS A 18 -18.02 22.31 44.79
CA LYS A 18 -16.76 22.67 44.15
C LYS A 18 -16.14 21.44 43.50
N GLU A 19 -16.05 20.31 44.22
CA GLU A 19 -15.62 19.03 43.63
C GLU A 19 -16.55 18.56 42.50
N GLY A 20 -17.88 18.65 42.66
CA GLY A 20 -18.87 18.32 41.62
C GLY A 20 -18.88 19.30 40.44
N ARG A 21 -18.48 20.56 40.68
CA ARG A 21 -18.32 21.58 39.64
C ARG A 21 -17.00 21.42 38.91
N ASP A 22 -15.95 21.01 39.60
CA ASP A 22 -14.63 20.69 39.04
C ASP A 22 -14.71 19.41 38.18
N THR A 23 -15.45 18.38 38.62
CA THR A 23 -15.79 17.22 37.76
C THR A 23 -16.75 17.58 36.64
N GLY A 24 -17.70 18.50 36.86
CA GLY A 24 -18.67 18.92 35.85
C GLY A 24 -18.06 19.79 34.75
N THR A 25 -17.09 20.63 35.09
CA THR A 25 -16.29 21.38 34.11
C THR A 25 -15.25 20.49 33.45
N GLY A 26 -14.69 19.51 34.16
CA GLY A 26 -13.79 18.49 33.58
C GLY A 26 -14.48 17.66 32.50
N LEU A 27 -15.64 17.06 32.80
CA LEU A 27 -16.42 16.30 31.82
C LEU A 27 -16.87 17.13 30.61
N LYS A 28 -17.14 18.42 30.81
CA LYS A 28 -17.49 19.31 29.69
C LYS A 28 -16.28 19.72 28.86
N ALA A 29 -15.10 19.82 29.47
CA ALA A 29 -13.85 20.02 28.77
C ALA A 29 -13.48 18.76 27.95
N GLU A 30 -13.69 17.56 28.50
CA GLU A 30 -13.55 16.28 27.77
C GLU A 30 -14.50 16.22 26.58
N LEU A 31 -15.79 16.50 26.78
CA LEU A 31 -16.77 16.53 25.68
C LEU A 31 -16.41 17.58 24.61
N ALA A 32 -15.85 18.71 25.01
CA ALA A 32 -15.35 19.71 24.08
C ALA A 32 -14.14 19.19 23.29
N ALA A 33 -13.23 18.46 23.93
CA ALA A 33 -12.09 17.84 23.28
C ALA A 33 -12.50 16.70 22.34
N GLU A 34 -13.45 15.83 22.71
CA GLU A 34 -14.03 14.81 21.82
C GLU A 34 -14.73 15.44 20.60
N SER A 35 -15.42 16.56 20.80
CA SER A 35 -16.03 17.32 19.70
C SER A 35 -14.96 17.92 18.77
N GLY A 36 -13.84 18.38 19.34
CA GLY A 36 -12.69 18.87 18.58
C GLY A 36 -11.99 17.77 17.80
N PHE A 37 -11.94 16.56 18.35
CA PHE A 37 -11.45 15.37 17.66
C PHE A 37 -12.31 15.01 16.44
N GLU A 38 -13.63 14.87 16.62
CA GLU A 38 -14.56 14.62 15.52
C GLU A 38 -14.48 15.70 14.43
N TYR A 39 -14.33 16.96 14.85
CA TYR A 39 -14.12 18.08 13.94
C TYR A 39 -12.80 17.93 13.17
N ALA A 40 -11.73 17.56 13.86
CA ALA A 40 -10.41 17.37 13.27
C ALA A 40 -10.40 16.27 12.22
N LEU A 41 -10.98 15.10 12.53
CA LEU A 41 -11.07 14.00 11.58
C LEU A 41 -11.81 14.41 10.31
N ARG A 42 -12.99 15.05 10.44
CA ARG A 42 -13.77 15.51 9.28
C ARG A 42 -13.02 16.55 8.44
N ARG A 43 -12.25 17.43 9.10
CA ARG A 43 -11.44 18.42 8.39
C ARG A 43 -10.30 17.74 7.64
N LEU A 44 -9.60 16.81 8.27
CA LEU A 44 -8.53 16.04 7.64
C LEU A 44 -9.03 15.14 6.51
N THR A 45 -10.28 14.68 6.56
CA THR A 45 -10.90 13.93 5.44
C THR A 45 -11.18 14.81 4.23
N LEU A 46 -11.45 16.10 4.45
CA LEU A 46 -11.76 17.05 3.37
C LEU A 46 -10.53 17.79 2.87
N ASP A 47 -9.50 17.91 3.71
CA ASP A 47 -8.30 18.69 3.50
C ASP A 47 -7.18 18.06 4.36
N SER A 48 -6.39 17.18 3.74
CA SER A 48 -5.26 16.51 4.37
C SER A 48 -4.22 17.52 4.86
N ASP A 49 -4.12 18.70 4.25
CA ASP A 49 -3.15 19.76 4.59
C ASP A 49 -3.64 20.70 5.69
N TRP A 50 -4.83 20.46 6.23
CA TRP A 50 -5.38 21.26 7.31
C TRP A 50 -4.48 21.21 8.56
N ASN A 51 -4.12 22.38 9.09
CA ASN A 51 -3.17 22.54 10.20
C ASN A 51 -3.86 22.88 11.55
N GLY A 52 -5.19 22.83 11.59
CA GLY A 52 -5.96 23.09 12.79
C GLY A 52 -6.86 24.32 12.73
N THR A 53 -7.48 24.65 13.87
CA THR A 53 -8.48 25.73 13.99
C THR A 53 -7.87 27.12 14.12
N GLY A 54 -6.54 27.23 14.19
CA GLY A 54 -5.84 28.47 14.53
C GLY A 54 -6.03 28.88 16.00
N PRO A 55 -5.51 30.07 16.39
CA PRO A 55 -5.48 30.52 17.79
C PRO A 55 -6.86 30.86 18.37
N ASP A 56 -7.86 31.10 17.52
CA ASP A 56 -9.20 31.50 17.95
C ASP A 56 -10.09 30.29 18.33
N GLY A 57 -9.70 29.07 17.95
CA GLY A 57 -10.44 27.84 18.26
C GLY A 57 -11.86 27.81 17.71
N VAL A 58 -12.69 26.92 18.25
CA VAL A 58 -14.11 26.80 17.93
C VAL A 58 -14.91 26.79 19.23
N THR A 59 -15.95 27.63 19.30
CA THR A 59 -16.86 27.70 20.46
C THR A 59 -18.11 26.86 20.19
N LEU A 60 -18.44 25.95 21.12
CA LEU A 60 -19.61 25.09 21.05
C LEU A 60 -20.88 25.79 21.54
N PRO A 61 -22.07 25.41 21.03
CA PRO A 61 -23.36 25.84 21.59
C PRO A 61 -23.53 25.31 23.02
N GLY A 62 -23.09 26.08 24.01
CA GLY A 62 -23.08 25.65 25.42
C GLY A 62 -21.98 26.28 26.28
N GLY A 63 -21.01 26.97 25.67
CA GLY A 63 -19.98 27.75 26.36
C GLY A 63 -18.59 27.10 26.40
N GLY A 64 -18.50 25.80 26.16
CA GLY A 64 -17.22 25.11 25.96
C GLY A 64 -16.58 25.49 24.61
N SER A 65 -15.27 25.35 24.51
CA SER A 65 -14.50 25.59 23.31
C SER A 65 -13.46 24.51 23.10
N PHE A 66 -13.05 24.30 21.86
CA PHE A 66 -11.89 23.47 21.57
C PHE A 66 -10.93 24.18 20.61
N GLN A 67 -9.66 23.82 20.70
CA GLN A 67 -8.63 24.21 19.76
C GLN A 67 -7.97 22.94 19.22
N VAL A 68 -7.77 22.90 17.92
CA VAL A 68 -7.04 21.81 17.25
C VAL A 68 -5.79 22.38 16.63
N SER A 69 -4.67 21.69 16.80
CA SER A 69 -3.46 21.88 16.00
C SER A 69 -3.08 20.55 15.37
N ALA A 70 -2.85 20.56 14.06
CA ALA A 70 -2.31 19.40 13.34
C ALA A 70 -0.91 19.76 12.85
N ALA A 71 0.07 18.91 13.12
CA ALA A 71 1.45 19.06 12.69
C ALA A 71 2.00 17.70 12.24
N GLY A 72 2.77 17.71 11.16
CA GLY A 72 3.27 16.51 10.51
C GLY A 72 3.53 16.78 9.03
N ALA A 73 4.33 15.93 8.40
CA ALA A 73 4.61 15.96 6.97
C ALA A 73 4.06 14.68 6.33
N GLY A 74 3.53 14.78 5.11
CA GLY A 74 2.91 13.66 4.42
C GLY A 74 1.57 13.23 5.03
N GLU A 75 1.31 11.93 5.01
CA GLU A 75 0.03 11.37 5.46
C GLU A 75 -0.05 11.28 6.98
N GLU A 76 1.07 11.23 7.70
CA GLU A 76 1.06 11.14 9.16
C GLU A 76 1.01 12.52 9.84
N LYS A 77 -0.05 12.76 10.61
CA LYS A 77 -0.25 13.98 11.38
C LYS A 77 -0.41 13.68 12.85
N THR A 78 0.35 14.41 13.67
CA THR A 78 0.07 14.55 15.09
C THR A 78 -0.97 15.65 15.26
N VAL A 79 -2.15 15.27 15.75
CA VAL A 79 -3.25 16.18 16.03
C VAL A 79 -3.38 16.34 17.54
N THR A 80 -3.20 17.57 18.03
CA THR A 80 -3.46 17.93 19.42
C THR A 80 -4.81 18.62 19.50
N VAL A 81 -5.65 18.18 20.43
CA VAL A 81 -6.97 18.77 20.69
C VAL A 81 -7.07 19.20 22.14
N ASP A 82 -7.26 20.50 22.34
CA ASP A 82 -7.46 21.13 23.64
C ASP A 82 -8.93 21.50 23.81
N GLY A 83 -9.66 20.81 24.68
CA GLY A 83 -11.02 21.15 25.07
C GLY A 83 -11.06 21.92 26.38
N ALA A 84 -11.87 22.98 26.44
CA ALA A 84 -12.01 23.82 27.62
C ALA A 84 -13.47 24.14 27.93
N ASP A 85 -13.84 24.13 29.21
CA ASP A 85 -15.10 24.68 29.72
C ASP A 85 -14.87 25.36 31.09
N GLY A 86 -14.94 26.68 31.11
CA GLY A 86 -14.63 27.47 32.29
C GLY A 86 -13.17 27.33 32.73
N ALA A 87 -12.92 26.56 33.79
CA ALA A 87 -11.58 26.27 34.31
C ALA A 87 -11.14 24.80 34.05
N GLY A 88 -12.02 23.97 33.48
CA GLY A 88 -11.67 22.61 33.07
C GLY A 88 -10.91 22.64 31.75
N LEU A 89 -9.87 21.79 31.66
CA LEU A 89 -9.07 21.57 30.46
C LEU A 89 -8.92 20.06 30.26
N ALA A 90 -9.11 19.60 29.01
CA ALA A 90 -8.79 18.25 28.58
C ALA A 90 -7.93 18.34 27.31
N ARG A 91 -6.88 17.53 27.24
CA ARG A 91 -5.98 17.49 26.08
C ARG A 91 -5.84 16.06 25.58
N TYR A 92 -6.08 15.89 24.29
CA TYR A 92 -5.79 14.67 23.56
C TYR A 92 -4.68 14.92 22.54
N GLU A 93 -3.82 13.93 22.38
CA GLU A 93 -2.86 13.85 21.30
C GLU A 93 -3.17 12.61 20.47
N LEU A 94 -3.26 12.79 19.17
CA LEU A 94 -3.68 11.77 18.22
C LEU A 94 -2.59 11.63 17.17
N ARG A 95 -2.29 10.41 16.76
CA ARG A 95 -1.58 10.15 15.51
C ARG A 95 -2.61 9.71 14.49
N VAL A 96 -2.69 10.43 13.38
CA VAL A 96 -3.70 10.25 12.35
C VAL A 96 -2.97 10.10 11.01
N SER A 97 -3.33 9.09 10.24
CA SER A 97 -2.99 9.04 8.82
C SER A 97 -4.11 9.73 8.05
N ALA A 98 -3.82 10.90 7.46
CA ALA A 98 -4.70 11.63 6.56
C ALA A 98 -4.22 11.39 5.13
N ASP A 99 -4.89 10.46 4.46
CA ASP A 99 -4.65 10.09 3.08
C ASP A 99 -5.31 11.12 2.14
N PRO A 100 -4.54 11.93 1.39
CA PRO A 100 -5.08 12.89 0.42
C PRO A 100 -5.82 12.23 -0.76
N GLY A 101 -5.82 10.90 -0.85
CA GLY A 101 -6.12 10.17 -2.06
C GLY A 101 -4.89 10.10 -2.98
N GLY A 102 -4.98 9.29 -4.01
CA GLY A 102 -3.95 9.14 -5.03
C GLY A 102 -4.52 8.59 -6.33
N SER A 103 -3.67 8.55 -7.36
CA SER A 103 -4.01 7.88 -8.61
C SER A 103 -4.29 6.41 -8.33
N SER A 104 -5.56 5.99 -8.48
CA SER A 104 -5.99 4.62 -8.14
C SER A 104 -5.16 3.58 -8.93
N THR A 105 -4.58 2.64 -8.19
CA THR A 105 -3.94 1.44 -8.74
C THR A 105 -4.97 0.36 -9.07
N GLY A 106 -6.10 0.33 -8.35
CA GLY A 106 -7.16 -0.67 -8.50
C GLY A 106 -7.98 -0.63 -9.79
N ASN A 107 -7.64 0.22 -10.77
CA ASN A 107 -8.26 0.23 -12.10
C ASN A 107 -7.24 0.14 -13.26
N LYS A 108 -6.01 -0.31 -12.96
CA LYS A 108 -4.93 -0.47 -13.93
C LYS A 108 -4.67 -1.95 -14.19
N ALA A 109 -4.37 -2.27 -15.44
CA ALA A 109 -3.90 -3.58 -15.88
C ALA A 109 -2.41 -3.77 -15.57
N VAL A 110 -1.62 -2.72 -15.79
CA VAL A 110 -0.18 -2.69 -15.53
C VAL A 110 0.15 -1.44 -14.73
N ILE A 111 0.95 -1.62 -13.68
CA ILE A 111 1.43 -0.56 -12.81
C ILE A 111 2.96 -0.71 -12.74
N ALA A 112 3.67 0.21 -13.41
CA ALA A 112 5.12 0.32 -13.31
C ALA A 112 5.45 1.45 -12.33
N LEU A 113 5.97 1.09 -11.15
CA LEU A 113 6.32 2.03 -10.09
C LEU A 113 7.78 2.49 -10.13
N GLY A 114 8.58 1.87 -10.99
CA GLY A 114 10.03 2.05 -11.02
C GLY A 114 10.52 2.84 -12.23
N GLU A 115 11.82 2.80 -12.43
CA GLU A 115 12.54 3.61 -13.40
C GLU A 115 12.54 3.02 -14.82
N GLU A 116 12.26 1.72 -14.93
CA GLU A 116 12.32 1.00 -16.20
C GLU A 116 10.97 0.37 -16.55
N ALA A 117 10.55 0.54 -17.81
CA ALA A 117 9.46 -0.24 -18.35
C ALA A 117 9.59 -0.39 -19.87
N GLU A 118 9.68 -1.64 -20.31
CA GLU A 118 9.82 -2.00 -21.71
C GLU A 118 8.58 -2.77 -22.19
N PHE A 119 8.04 -2.34 -23.33
CA PHE A 119 6.88 -2.98 -23.96
C PHE A 119 7.20 -3.22 -25.43
N GLU A 120 7.59 -4.46 -25.75
CA GLU A 120 7.89 -4.88 -27.12
C GLU A 120 6.83 -5.86 -27.65
N HIS A 121 6.27 -5.55 -28.83
CA HIS A 121 5.39 -6.46 -29.58
C HIS A 121 4.17 -7.01 -28.80
N CYS A 122 3.68 -6.26 -27.81
CA CYS A 122 2.68 -6.72 -26.85
C CYS A 122 1.33 -5.98 -26.93
N GLN A 123 0.34 -6.49 -26.20
CA GLN A 123 -0.99 -5.87 -26.09
C GLN A 123 -1.47 -5.82 -24.64
N VAL A 124 -1.92 -4.64 -24.20
CA VAL A 124 -2.53 -4.43 -22.88
C VAL A 124 -3.99 -4.06 -23.04
N PHE A 125 -4.87 -4.97 -22.63
CA PHE A 125 -6.32 -4.79 -22.56
C PHE A 125 -6.72 -4.22 -21.20
N GLY A 126 -6.41 -2.93 -21.02
CA GLY A 126 -6.76 -2.14 -19.84
C GLY A 126 -5.88 -0.89 -19.76
N SER A 127 -5.98 -0.16 -18.66
CA SER A 127 -5.18 1.05 -18.43
C SER A 127 -3.78 0.72 -17.89
N VAL A 128 -2.76 1.48 -18.30
CA VAL A 128 -1.38 1.37 -17.80
C VAL A 128 -1.05 2.61 -16.96
N LEU A 129 -0.25 2.46 -15.92
CA LEU A 129 0.27 3.55 -15.10
C LEU A 129 1.80 3.48 -15.08
N LEU A 130 2.44 4.55 -15.54
CA LEU A 130 3.89 4.75 -15.50
C LEU A 130 4.21 5.87 -14.50
N ALA A 131 5.08 5.57 -13.54
CA ALA A 131 5.58 6.53 -12.57
C ALA A 131 6.78 7.34 -13.11
N ASP A 132 6.61 8.00 -14.26
CA ASP A 132 7.70 8.62 -15.04
C ASP A 132 8.29 9.93 -14.50
N GLU A 133 8.02 10.25 -13.24
CA GLU A 133 8.55 11.42 -12.55
C GLU A 133 9.04 11.03 -11.14
N PHE A 134 10.20 11.54 -10.73
CA PHE A 134 10.69 11.34 -9.37
C PHE A 134 9.70 11.95 -8.36
N GLY A 135 9.40 11.21 -7.29
CA GLY A 135 8.39 11.62 -6.31
C GLY A 135 6.93 11.40 -6.74
N SER A 136 6.69 10.79 -7.91
CA SER A 136 5.34 10.39 -8.31
C SER A 136 4.78 9.20 -7.51
N VAL A 137 5.65 8.43 -6.85
CA VAL A 137 5.26 7.28 -6.01
C VAL A 137 5.46 7.60 -4.54
N LYS A 138 4.42 7.31 -3.75
CA LYS A 138 4.51 7.20 -2.29
C LYS A 138 4.80 5.76 -1.93
N ASP A 139 5.95 5.55 -1.32
CA ASP A 139 6.43 4.24 -0.94
C ASP A 139 5.70 3.77 0.33
N TRP A 140 5.47 2.47 0.39
CA TRP A 140 4.91 1.83 1.57
C TRP A 140 6.04 1.47 2.53
N HIS A 141 5.99 2.04 3.74
CA HIS A 141 6.95 1.78 4.80
C HIS A 141 6.36 0.87 5.87
N ASN A 142 7.08 -0.20 6.16
CA ASN A 142 6.71 -1.21 7.12
C ASN A 142 7.07 -0.78 8.56
N ASN A 143 6.12 -0.89 9.48
CA ASN A 143 6.36 -0.75 10.92
C ASN A 143 6.62 -2.12 11.55
N ALA A 144 7.35 -2.12 12.67
CA ALA A 144 7.70 -3.33 13.43
C ALA A 144 6.51 -4.08 14.04
N ASP A 145 5.32 -3.45 14.11
CA ASP A 145 4.09 -4.06 14.62
C ASP A 145 3.20 -4.67 13.52
N GLY A 146 3.68 -4.71 12.27
CA GLY A 146 2.94 -5.23 11.12
C GLY A 146 1.96 -4.22 10.50
N SER A 147 1.89 -2.99 11.04
CA SER A 147 1.27 -1.86 10.33
C SER A 147 2.26 -1.22 9.35
N GLY A 148 1.81 -0.25 8.57
CA GLY A 148 2.68 0.58 7.77
C GLY A 148 2.00 1.87 7.37
N TRP A 149 2.71 2.68 6.61
CA TRP A 149 2.24 4.00 6.18
C TRP A 149 2.84 4.32 4.81
N TRP A 150 2.14 5.15 4.04
CA TRP A 150 2.69 5.68 2.79
C TRP A 150 3.47 6.97 3.05
N GLY A 151 4.70 7.01 2.55
CA GLY A 151 5.53 8.20 2.60
C GLY A 151 6.76 8.12 1.72
N GLY A 152 7.64 9.11 1.91
CA GLY A 152 8.76 9.35 1.00
C GLY A 152 8.31 10.05 -0.30
N ASP A 153 9.26 10.72 -0.95
CA ASP A 153 9.11 11.29 -2.29
C ASP A 153 9.73 10.33 -3.33
N GLY A 154 9.44 9.03 -3.22
CA GLY A 154 10.15 7.99 -3.97
C GLY A 154 11.65 7.90 -3.61
N ARG A 155 12.34 6.91 -4.16
CA ARG A 155 13.81 6.79 -4.14
C ARG A 155 14.45 8.13 -4.55
N GLU A 156 15.44 8.63 -3.79
CA GLU A 156 16.30 9.71 -4.28
C GLU A 156 17.03 9.18 -5.53
N PRO A 157 16.88 9.80 -6.72
CA PRO A 157 17.56 9.31 -7.92
C PRO A 157 19.05 9.17 -7.67
N GLU A 158 19.62 7.99 -7.97
CA GLU A 158 21.06 7.94 -8.12
C GLU A 158 21.45 8.85 -9.28
N HIS A 159 22.58 9.56 -9.14
CA HIS A 159 22.89 10.77 -9.90
C HIS A 159 23.16 10.53 -11.41
N GLU A 160 22.91 9.31 -11.90
CA GLU A 160 23.10 8.82 -13.27
C GLU A 160 21.97 7.89 -13.78
N GLU A 161 20.99 7.51 -12.95
CA GLU A 161 19.83 6.69 -13.35
C GLU A 161 18.72 7.60 -13.92
N GLY A 162 18.42 7.41 -15.20
CA GLY A 162 17.28 8.05 -15.86
C GLY A 162 16.07 7.12 -15.86
N PHE A 163 14.90 7.66 -16.19
CA PHE A 163 13.76 6.83 -16.56
C PHE A 163 13.99 6.24 -17.95
N GLU A 164 13.96 4.92 -18.06
CA GLU A 164 14.12 4.17 -19.31
C GLU A 164 12.78 3.52 -19.66
N TYR A 165 12.00 4.20 -20.50
CA TYR A 165 10.71 3.69 -20.95
C TYR A 165 10.70 3.50 -22.45
N GLU A 166 10.53 2.25 -22.88
CA GLU A 166 10.54 1.86 -24.29
C GLU A 166 9.21 1.22 -24.68
N PHE A 167 8.67 1.64 -25.83
CA PHE A 167 7.42 1.13 -26.39
C PHE A 167 7.61 0.83 -27.88
N GLU A 168 7.95 -0.42 -28.19
CA GLU A 168 8.12 -0.90 -29.56
C GLU A 168 6.93 -1.77 -29.97
N PHE A 169 6.15 -1.32 -30.96
CA PHE A 169 4.97 -2.04 -31.46
C PHE A 169 3.93 -2.45 -30.39
N ALA A 170 3.96 -1.82 -29.22
CA ALA A 170 3.00 -2.04 -28.14
C ALA A 170 1.64 -1.37 -28.40
N GLN A 171 0.57 -1.95 -27.84
CA GLN A 171 -0.77 -1.36 -27.88
C GLN A 171 -1.42 -1.36 -26.50
N VAL A 172 -1.77 -0.18 -26.01
CA VAL A 172 -2.62 0.01 -24.82
C VAL A 172 -4.03 0.35 -25.27
N HIS A 173 -5.01 -0.49 -24.93
CA HIS A 173 -6.39 -0.38 -25.41
C HIS A 173 -7.27 0.61 -24.63
N GLU A 174 -6.82 1.09 -23.47
CA GLU A 174 -7.49 2.15 -22.71
C GLU A 174 -6.59 3.39 -22.56
N THR A 175 -6.22 3.75 -21.33
CA THR A 175 -5.46 4.97 -21.02
C THR A 175 -4.09 4.62 -20.47
N LEU A 176 -3.06 5.28 -21.00
CA LEU A 176 -1.71 5.33 -20.42
C LEU A 176 -1.64 6.55 -19.50
N TRP A 177 -1.51 6.31 -18.20
CA TRP A 177 -1.36 7.35 -17.18
C TRP A 177 0.11 7.56 -16.86
N LYS A 178 0.50 8.83 -16.73
CA LYS A 178 1.87 9.28 -16.53
C LYS A 178 1.89 10.62 -15.79
N PHE A 179 3.04 11.09 -15.38
CA PHE A 179 3.29 12.33 -14.64
C PHE A 179 4.01 13.38 -15.50
N THR A 180 4.74 12.98 -16.54
CA THR A 180 5.35 13.91 -17.49
C THR A 180 4.55 14.10 -18.79
N ASP A 181 4.80 15.22 -19.47
CA ASP A 181 4.23 15.50 -20.80
C ASP A 181 4.86 14.66 -21.94
N THR A 182 5.79 13.74 -21.62
CA THR A 182 6.49 12.89 -22.60
C THR A 182 5.49 11.98 -23.31
N THR A 183 5.47 11.99 -24.64
CA THR A 183 4.61 11.07 -25.41
C THR A 183 5.36 9.77 -25.65
N TYR A 184 4.82 8.65 -25.18
CA TYR A 184 5.47 7.34 -25.31
C TYR A 184 5.01 6.57 -26.55
N ILE A 185 3.70 6.32 -26.69
CA ILE A 185 3.13 5.50 -27.77
C ILE A 185 2.56 6.41 -28.88
N GLY A 186 1.82 7.45 -28.47
CA GLY A 186 1.14 8.39 -29.32
C GLY A 186 -0.09 7.79 -30.02
N HIS A 187 0.04 7.51 -31.32
CA HIS A 187 -1.10 7.33 -32.22
C HIS A 187 -2.04 6.18 -31.83
N GLY A 188 -3.21 6.52 -31.28
CA GLY A 188 -4.29 5.56 -31.02
C GLY A 188 -4.44 5.15 -29.54
N THR A 189 -3.53 5.61 -28.68
CA THR A 189 -3.62 5.44 -27.22
C THR A 189 -4.00 6.76 -26.55
N ASP A 190 -4.87 6.72 -25.55
CA ASP A 190 -5.21 7.89 -24.72
C ASP A 190 -4.12 8.06 -23.65
N GLU A 191 -3.19 9.00 -23.84
CA GLU A 191 -2.17 9.29 -22.82
C GLU A 191 -2.60 10.47 -21.95
N ARG A 192 -2.57 10.31 -20.63
CA ARG A 192 -3.00 11.34 -19.67
C ARG A 192 -1.98 11.59 -18.60
N VAL A 193 -1.74 12.87 -18.36
CA VAL A 193 -0.92 13.35 -17.25
C VAL A 193 -1.77 13.44 -15.99
N THR A 194 -1.25 12.95 -14.87
CA THR A 194 -1.81 13.08 -13.53
C THR A 194 -0.82 13.79 -12.61
N GLU A 195 -1.35 14.54 -11.64
CA GLU A 195 -0.56 15.22 -10.60
C GLU A 195 -0.73 14.50 -9.24
N GLU A 196 -1.63 13.52 -9.16
CA GLU A 196 -1.89 12.78 -7.92
C GLU A 196 -0.90 11.63 -7.79
N PRO A 197 -0.10 11.58 -6.72
CA PRO A 197 0.90 10.54 -6.55
C PRO A 197 0.25 9.15 -6.49
N VAL A 198 0.98 8.16 -6.98
CA VAL A 198 0.62 6.75 -6.90
C VAL A 198 1.01 6.22 -5.54
N LYS A 199 0.16 5.40 -4.93
CA LYS A 199 0.49 4.66 -3.72
C LYS A 199 1.00 3.29 -4.09
N MET A 200 2.22 2.95 -3.67
CA MET A 200 2.70 1.58 -3.78
C MET A 200 1.76 0.65 -2.99
N PRO A 201 1.27 -0.45 -3.58
CA PRO A 201 0.49 -1.43 -2.83
C PRO A 201 1.26 -1.98 -1.62
N PRO A 202 0.69 -1.98 -0.40
CA PRO A 202 1.29 -2.69 0.72
C PRO A 202 1.34 -4.20 0.45
N TRP A 203 2.33 -4.89 1.01
CA TRP A 203 2.53 -6.33 0.82
C TRP A 203 2.88 -7.04 2.14
N TYR A 204 1.98 -7.81 2.76
CA TYR A 204 2.26 -8.49 4.04
C TYR A 204 2.24 -10.01 3.88
N LEU A 205 3.42 -10.66 3.89
CA LEU A 205 3.55 -12.07 3.56
C LEU A 205 3.62 -13.03 4.77
N GLU A 206 3.76 -12.52 5.99
CA GLU A 206 3.90 -13.36 7.21
C GLU A 206 2.75 -14.35 7.39
N GLY A 207 1.54 -13.98 6.92
CA GLY A 207 0.37 -14.85 6.96
C GLY A 207 0.53 -16.17 6.18
N TRP A 208 1.43 -16.21 5.20
CA TRP A 208 1.68 -17.37 4.33
C TRP A 208 2.69 -18.37 4.91
N LEU A 209 3.49 -17.98 5.91
CA LEU A 209 4.51 -18.85 6.52
C LEU A 209 3.93 -19.97 7.37
N THR A 210 2.72 -19.78 7.91
CA THR A 210 2.11 -20.77 8.79
C THR A 210 1.47 -21.88 7.95
N PRO A 211 1.89 -23.15 8.08
CA PRO A 211 1.26 -24.25 7.35
C PRO A 211 -0.23 -24.33 7.69
N GLN A 212 -1.06 -24.15 6.67
CA GLN A 212 -2.53 -24.18 6.78
C GLN A 212 -3.11 -24.96 5.60
N PRO A 213 -4.35 -25.49 5.73
CA PRO A 213 -4.99 -26.20 4.62
C PRO A 213 -5.02 -25.33 3.36
N GLY A 214 -4.56 -25.88 2.24
CA GLY A 214 -4.47 -25.14 0.98
C GLY A 214 -3.17 -24.35 0.78
N VAL A 215 -2.18 -24.49 1.67
CA VAL A 215 -0.84 -23.89 1.52
C VAL A 215 0.24 -24.95 1.63
N THR A 216 1.14 -24.99 0.65
CA THR A 216 2.34 -25.84 0.60
C THR A 216 3.59 -24.96 0.71
N VAL A 217 4.32 -25.08 1.82
CA VAL A 217 5.58 -24.36 2.01
C VAL A 217 6.75 -25.22 1.53
N LEU A 218 7.54 -24.69 0.60
CA LEU A 218 8.78 -25.29 0.10
C LEU A 218 9.96 -24.42 0.52
N THR A 219 10.98 -25.03 1.08
CA THR A 219 12.15 -24.31 1.63
C THR A 219 13.40 -24.63 0.83
N ASP A 220 14.20 -23.60 0.51
CA ASP A 220 15.52 -23.71 -0.13
C ASP A 220 15.50 -24.60 -1.39
N ILE A 221 14.52 -24.38 -2.26
CA ILE A 221 14.43 -25.07 -3.55
C ILE A 221 15.15 -24.27 -4.63
N SER A 222 15.89 -24.97 -5.50
CA SER A 222 16.55 -24.37 -6.67
C SER A 222 15.82 -24.70 -7.99
N GLY A 223 14.67 -25.37 -7.90
CA GLY A 223 13.86 -25.65 -9.08
C GLY A 223 12.82 -26.74 -8.90
N LEU A 224 11.81 -26.68 -9.76
CA LEU A 224 10.71 -27.62 -9.85
C LEU A 224 10.47 -27.96 -11.30
N SER A 225 10.13 -29.23 -11.58
CA SER A 225 9.77 -29.61 -12.95
C SER A 225 8.65 -30.62 -12.99
N ASN A 226 7.72 -30.42 -13.93
CA ASN A 226 6.58 -31.30 -14.17
C ASN A 226 5.75 -31.57 -12.91
N GLN A 227 5.60 -30.55 -12.06
CA GLN A 227 4.81 -30.64 -10.83
C GLN A 227 3.45 -29.98 -11.00
N HIS A 228 2.45 -30.52 -10.30
CA HIS A 228 1.11 -29.95 -10.24
C HIS A 228 0.75 -29.75 -8.77
N PHE A 229 0.48 -28.50 -8.40
CA PHE A 229 0.09 -28.09 -7.06
C PHE A 229 -1.32 -27.51 -7.11
N SER A 230 -2.24 -28.11 -6.34
CA SER A 230 -3.60 -27.57 -6.14
C SER A 230 -3.65 -26.45 -5.11
N ASP A 231 -2.64 -26.41 -4.24
CA ASP A 231 -2.54 -25.54 -3.08
C ASP A 231 -1.63 -24.35 -3.43
N THR A 232 -1.76 -23.24 -2.70
CA THR A 232 -0.85 -22.10 -2.85
C THR A 232 0.55 -22.55 -2.45
N VAL A 233 1.52 -22.37 -3.34
CA VAL A 233 2.91 -22.71 -3.06
C VAL A 233 3.63 -21.49 -2.51
N VAL A 234 4.29 -21.65 -1.37
CA VAL A 234 5.07 -20.59 -0.72
C VAL A 234 6.53 -21.03 -0.71
N LEU A 235 7.38 -20.29 -1.42
CA LEU A 235 8.82 -20.50 -1.45
C LEU A 235 9.46 -19.66 -0.36
N VAL A 236 10.25 -20.31 0.50
CA VAL A 236 10.94 -19.68 1.62
C VAL A 236 12.43 -20.00 1.55
N PHE A 237 13.26 -18.98 1.53
CA PHE A 237 14.72 -19.11 1.52
C PHE A 237 15.25 -18.81 2.91
N THR A 238 15.88 -19.81 3.52
CA THR A 238 16.40 -19.72 4.89
C THR A 238 17.74 -18.99 4.98
N HIS A 239 18.38 -18.75 3.83
CA HIS A 239 19.58 -17.97 3.68
C HIS A 239 19.38 -17.00 2.51
N ALA A 240 19.86 -15.77 2.65
CA ALA A 240 19.95 -14.84 1.54
C ALA A 240 20.84 -15.46 0.43
N PRO A 241 20.39 -15.48 -0.84
CA PRO A 241 21.21 -15.93 -1.98
C PRO A 241 22.57 -15.24 -2.00
N GLU A 242 23.64 -15.93 -2.42
CA GLU A 242 24.95 -15.30 -2.54
C GLU A 242 24.95 -14.28 -3.70
N LYS A 243 25.03 -12.96 -3.38
CA LYS A 243 25.06 -11.86 -4.37
C LYS A 243 25.89 -12.18 -5.62
N HIS A 244 25.29 -11.94 -6.78
CA HIS A 244 25.92 -12.10 -8.07
C HIS A 244 27.09 -11.13 -8.19
N LYS A 245 28.29 -11.63 -8.53
CA LYS A 245 29.42 -10.75 -8.86
C LYS A 245 29.62 -10.57 -10.36
N ASP A 246 29.08 -11.48 -11.16
CA ASP A 246 29.41 -11.61 -12.58
C ASP A 246 28.23 -12.19 -13.39
N GLY A 247 27.07 -11.52 -13.36
CA GLY A 247 26.04 -11.46 -14.43
C GLY A 247 25.60 -12.71 -15.21
N HIS A 248 25.72 -13.94 -14.71
CA HIS A 248 25.12 -15.14 -15.31
C HIS A 248 24.95 -16.27 -14.28
N GLU A 249 23.74 -16.86 -14.27
CA GLU A 249 23.31 -18.10 -13.61
C GLU A 249 24.00 -18.39 -12.27
N SER A 250 23.36 -18.02 -11.16
CA SER A 250 23.80 -18.48 -9.84
C SER A 250 23.25 -19.88 -9.55
N LYS A 251 23.73 -20.48 -8.46
CA LYS A 251 23.17 -21.74 -7.97
C LYS A 251 21.87 -21.54 -7.18
N ASP A 252 21.47 -20.29 -6.99
CA ASP A 252 20.40 -19.87 -6.10
C ASP A 252 19.16 -19.39 -6.88
N ASP A 253 19.22 -19.36 -8.23
CA ASP A 253 18.10 -19.07 -9.12
C ASP A 253 17.06 -20.20 -9.06
N ILE A 254 15.78 -19.84 -9.17
CA ILE A 254 14.67 -20.79 -9.03
C ILE A 254 14.09 -21.10 -10.41
N HIS A 255 14.52 -22.21 -10.98
CA HIS A 255 13.99 -22.64 -12.29
C HIS A 255 12.70 -23.45 -12.14
N LEU A 256 11.59 -22.93 -12.65
CA LEU A 256 10.28 -23.58 -12.67
C LEU A 256 9.96 -24.00 -14.11
N LYS A 257 9.89 -25.31 -14.39
CA LYS A 257 9.68 -25.82 -15.75
C LYS A 257 8.50 -26.76 -15.88
N ASN A 258 7.54 -26.42 -16.74
CA ASN A 258 6.31 -27.22 -16.94
C ASN A 258 5.55 -27.48 -15.62
N CYS A 259 5.48 -26.47 -14.75
CA CYS A 259 4.79 -26.56 -13.48
C CYS A 259 3.40 -25.92 -13.53
N HIS A 260 2.51 -26.40 -12.68
CA HIS A 260 1.16 -25.86 -12.53
C HIS A 260 0.91 -25.52 -11.07
N PHE A 261 0.61 -24.26 -10.80
CA PHE A 261 0.32 -23.70 -9.49
C PHE A 261 -1.13 -23.18 -9.50
N ASP A 262 -2.09 -24.08 -9.35
CA ASP A 262 -3.52 -23.79 -9.56
C ASP A 262 -4.06 -22.68 -8.62
N ALA A 263 -3.48 -22.57 -7.43
CA ALA A 263 -3.81 -21.55 -6.43
C ALA A 263 -2.71 -20.48 -6.28
N GLY A 264 -1.78 -20.38 -7.23
CA GLY A 264 -0.74 -19.35 -7.28
C GLY A 264 0.54 -19.65 -6.51
N LEU A 265 1.52 -18.77 -6.71
CA LEU A 265 2.87 -18.82 -6.14
C LEU A 265 3.13 -17.58 -5.28
N VAL A 266 3.70 -17.79 -4.10
CA VAL A 266 4.25 -16.72 -3.24
C VAL A 266 5.73 -16.99 -3.04
N VAL A 267 6.57 -16.00 -3.27
CA VAL A 267 7.97 -16.01 -2.85
C VAL A 267 8.10 -15.09 -1.66
N TYR A 268 8.44 -15.68 -0.52
CA TYR A 268 8.46 -14.99 0.75
C TYR A 268 9.66 -14.04 0.83
N ALA A 269 9.37 -12.79 1.19
CA ALA A 269 10.33 -11.80 1.59
C ALA A 269 10.07 -11.40 3.06
N PRO A 270 11.11 -11.20 3.89
CA PRO A 270 10.95 -10.66 5.24
C PRO A 270 10.25 -9.29 5.22
N TRP A 271 9.27 -9.06 6.08
CA TRP A 271 8.49 -7.81 6.11
C TRP A 271 9.32 -6.53 6.35
N ASP A 272 10.51 -6.64 6.92
CA ASP A 272 11.42 -5.51 7.10
C ASP A 272 12.32 -5.22 5.88
N THR A 273 12.14 -5.96 4.78
CA THR A 273 12.82 -5.68 3.50
C THR A 273 12.25 -4.40 2.90
N ASP A 274 13.12 -3.46 2.55
CA ASP A 274 12.72 -2.30 1.75
C ASP A 274 12.72 -2.71 0.28
N VAL A 275 11.54 -2.89 -0.31
CA VAL A 275 11.42 -3.33 -1.71
C VAL A 275 11.68 -2.20 -2.71
N ARG A 276 11.93 -0.98 -2.24
CA ARG A 276 12.28 0.18 -3.08
C ARG A 276 13.78 0.43 -3.13
N ASP A 277 14.55 -0.28 -2.31
CA ASP A 277 16.01 -0.33 -2.42
C ASP A 277 16.42 -0.95 -3.77
N PRO A 278 17.51 -0.48 -4.41
CA PRO A 278 18.02 -1.10 -5.62
C PRO A 278 18.41 -2.56 -5.37
N LYS A 279 18.36 -3.36 -6.44
CA LYS A 279 18.66 -4.80 -6.44
C LYS A 279 19.94 -5.14 -5.66
N GLU A 280 21.00 -4.36 -5.82
CA GLU A 280 22.27 -4.64 -5.13
C GLU A 280 22.22 -4.35 -3.63
N SER A 281 21.19 -3.70 -3.10
CA SER A 281 21.04 -3.32 -1.69
C SER A 281 19.93 -4.08 -0.95
N LEU A 282 18.95 -4.64 -1.68
CA LEU A 282 17.87 -5.50 -1.17
C LEU A 282 18.36 -6.67 -0.31
N GLY A 283 19.61 -7.11 -0.49
CA GLY A 283 20.22 -8.19 0.30
C GLY A 283 19.58 -9.56 0.07
N TYR A 284 18.63 -9.64 -0.88
CA TYR A 284 17.85 -10.80 -1.30
C TYR A 284 17.69 -10.70 -2.83
N GLU A 285 18.69 -11.17 -3.57
CA GLU A 285 18.64 -11.27 -5.04
C GLU A 285 18.09 -12.67 -5.35
N ILE A 286 16.76 -12.80 -5.44
CA ILE A 286 16.10 -14.04 -5.85
C ILE A 286 15.58 -13.84 -7.27
N GLU A 287 16.07 -14.66 -8.19
CA GLU A 287 15.62 -14.72 -9.57
C GLU A 287 14.72 -15.94 -9.76
N ILE A 288 13.55 -15.73 -10.36
CA ILE A 288 12.58 -16.77 -10.68
C ILE A 288 12.44 -16.88 -12.19
N GLU A 289 13.05 -17.89 -12.76
CA GLU A 289 12.84 -18.24 -14.16
C GLU A 289 11.71 -19.28 -14.27
N ALA A 290 10.56 -18.88 -14.82
CA ALA A 290 9.45 -19.78 -15.06
C ALA A 290 9.20 -20.00 -16.56
N GLU A 291 9.39 -21.24 -17.01
CA GLU A 291 9.18 -21.64 -18.40
C GLU A 291 8.00 -22.62 -18.50
N ASN A 292 7.05 -22.32 -19.40
CA ASN A 292 5.89 -23.17 -19.68
C ASN A 292 5.05 -23.48 -18.42
N CYS A 293 4.91 -22.50 -17.53
CA CYS A 293 4.19 -22.64 -16.26
C CYS A 293 2.78 -22.05 -16.29
N HIS A 294 1.93 -22.55 -15.41
CA HIS A 294 0.58 -22.05 -15.20
C HIS A 294 0.42 -21.57 -13.76
N PHE A 295 0.01 -20.32 -13.58
CA PHE A 295 -0.23 -19.71 -12.27
C PHE A 295 -1.69 -19.28 -12.16
N GLY A 296 -2.41 -19.85 -11.20
CA GLY A 296 -3.81 -19.57 -10.95
C GLY A 296 -4.78 -20.28 -11.90
N LEU A 297 -6.03 -20.38 -11.47
CA LEU A 297 -7.15 -20.90 -12.27
C LEU A 297 -8.20 -19.80 -12.52
N PRO A 298 -8.99 -19.91 -13.61
CA PRO A 298 -10.13 -19.02 -13.83
C PRO A 298 -11.11 -19.05 -12.63
N GLY A 299 -11.38 -17.88 -12.03
CA GLY A 299 -12.23 -17.76 -10.84
C GLY A 299 -11.62 -18.35 -9.56
N GLY A 300 -10.29 -18.51 -9.53
CA GLY A 300 -9.53 -18.97 -8.37
C GLY A 300 -9.39 -17.92 -7.27
N ASN A 301 -8.37 -18.05 -6.43
CA ASN A 301 -8.06 -17.16 -5.31
C ASN A 301 -7.39 -15.83 -5.70
N HIS A 302 -7.40 -15.49 -6.99
CA HIS A 302 -6.80 -14.27 -7.58
C HIS A 302 -5.28 -14.13 -7.35
N LEU A 303 -4.62 -15.20 -6.91
CA LEU A 303 -3.17 -15.24 -6.74
C LEU A 303 -2.53 -15.81 -8.01
N GLY A 304 -1.75 -14.97 -8.70
CA GLY A 304 -0.85 -15.39 -9.78
C GLY A 304 0.53 -15.69 -9.19
N VAL A 305 1.37 -14.67 -9.17
CA VAL A 305 2.74 -14.70 -8.62
C VAL A 305 2.93 -13.49 -7.71
N LEU A 306 3.27 -13.72 -6.45
CA LEU A 306 3.53 -12.67 -5.47
C LEU A 306 4.95 -12.80 -4.92
N ALA A 307 5.85 -11.94 -5.38
CA ALA A 307 7.28 -12.01 -5.15
C ALA A 307 7.89 -10.59 -5.04
N PRO A 308 7.46 -9.76 -4.09
CA PRO A 308 7.75 -8.32 -4.06
C PRO A 308 9.23 -7.94 -3.87
N ALA A 309 10.11 -8.89 -3.57
CA ALA A 309 11.55 -8.69 -3.42
C ALA A 309 12.36 -9.63 -4.33
N ALA A 310 11.76 -10.06 -5.45
CA ALA A 310 12.38 -10.97 -6.39
C ALA A 310 12.17 -10.47 -7.82
N GLU A 311 13.10 -10.84 -8.67
CA GLU A 311 13.00 -10.77 -10.12
C GLU A 311 12.23 -11.99 -10.63
N VAL A 312 11.28 -11.75 -11.53
CA VAL A 312 10.38 -12.79 -12.02
C VAL A 312 10.33 -12.76 -13.53
N GLU A 313 10.96 -13.75 -14.15
CA GLU A 313 10.92 -13.99 -15.59
C GLU A 313 9.88 -15.07 -15.91
N LEU A 314 8.89 -14.73 -16.74
CA LEU A 314 7.82 -15.64 -17.13
C LEU A 314 7.82 -15.87 -18.64
N GLU A 315 8.43 -16.98 -19.07
CA GLU A 315 8.50 -17.38 -20.47
C GLU A 315 7.42 -18.42 -20.81
N ASN A 316 6.64 -18.17 -21.87
CA ASN A 316 5.61 -19.09 -22.37
C ASN A 316 4.59 -19.52 -21.28
N CYS A 317 4.28 -18.61 -20.36
CA CYS A 317 3.45 -18.87 -19.20
C CYS A 317 1.99 -18.42 -19.37
N ILE A 318 1.14 -18.92 -18.48
CA ILE A 318 -0.23 -18.43 -18.28
C ILE A 318 -0.37 -18.00 -16.84
N VAL A 319 -0.65 -16.72 -16.62
CA VAL A 319 -0.85 -16.13 -15.28
C VAL A 319 -2.29 -15.67 -15.14
N ARG A 320 -2.95 -16.05 -14.04
CA ARG A 320 -4.30 -15.63 -13.71
C ARG A 320 -4.34 -15.14 -12.26
N GLY A 321 -4.58 -13.84 -12.09
CA GLY A 321 -4.52 -13.19 -10.79
C GLY A 321 -3.55 -12.03 -10.77
N LEU A 322 -3.11 -11.66 -9.57
CA LEU A 322 -2.10 -10.64 -9.37
C LEU A 322 -0.71 -11.21 -9.67
N ALA A 323 0.05 -10.53 -10.53
CA ALA A 323 1.50 -10.67 -10.66
C ALA A 323 2.15 -9.43 -10.03
N TYR A 324 2.94 -9.63 -8.98
CA TYR A 324 3.58 -8.56 -8.23
C TYR A 324 5.01 -8.98 -7.89
N GLY A 325 5.99 -8.28 -8.48
CA GLY A 325 7.41 -8.55 -8.37
C GLY A 325 8.21 -7.27 -8.11
N HIS A 326 9.47 -7.44 -7.72
CA HIS A 326 10.41 -6.33 -7.69
C HIS A 326 10.73 -5.89 -9.13
N GLU A 327 11.17 -6.86 -9.92
CA GLU A 327 11.32 -6.80 -11.38
C GLU A 327 10.40 -7.90 -11.96
N ILE A 328 9.64 -7.60 -13.01
CA ILE A 328 8.86 -8.62 -13.74
C ILE A 328 9.10 -8.49 -15.23
N GLU A 329 9.57 -9.59 -15.82
CA GLU A 329 9.64 -9.80 -17.26
C GLU A 329 8.61 -10.86 -17.68
N ILE A 330 7.82 -10.56 -18.71
CA ILE A 330 6.89 -11.53 -19.30
C ILE A 330 7.12 -11.70 -20.81
N GLU A 331 7.71 -12.84 -21.20
CA GLU A 331 7.94 -13.20 -22.60
C GLU A 331 6.94 -14.25 -23.09
N ASN A 332 6.27 -14.01 -24.23
CA ASN A 332 5.30 -14.95 -24.84
C ASN A 332 4.19 -15.42 -23.86
N THR A 333 3.90 -14.60 -22.85
CA THR A 333 3.05 -14.94 -21.70
C THR A 333 1.71 -14.22 -21.78
N ASN A 334 0.64 -14.91 -21.35
CA ASN A 334 -0.68 -14.29 -21.20
C ASN A 334 -1.03 -14.12 -19.72
N LEU A 335 -1.29 -12.89 -19.31
CA LEU A 335 -1.70 -12.53 -17.96
C LEU A 335 -3.15 -12.06 -17.95
N TRP A 336 -4.01 -12.69 -17.14
CA TRP A 336 -5.37 -12.25 -16.85
C TRP A 336 -5.47 -11.77 -15.39
N GLY A 337 -5.49 -10.46 -15.17
CA GLY A 337 -5.40 -9.88 -13.83
C GLY A 337 -4.78 -8.49 -13.80
N VAL A 338 -3.84 -8.31 -12.87
CA VAL A 338 -3.10 -7.06 -12.66
C VAL A 338 -1.62 -7.39 -12.57
N LEU A 339 -0.79 -6.62 -13.27
CA LEU A 339 0.67 -6.70 -13.26
C LEU A 339 1.24 -5.48 -12.52
N ILE A 340 2.14 -5.72 -11.57
CA ILE A 340 2.79 -4.69 -10.77
C ILE A 340 4.29 -4.99 -10.69
N GLY A 341 5.11 -4.13 -11.28
CA GLY A 341 6.56 -4.12 -11.06
C GLY A 341 6.96 -2.92 -10.22
N ILE A 342 7.84 -3.15 -9.26
CA ILE A 342 8.29 -2.10 -8.33
C ILE A 342 9.41 -1.29 -8.95
N HIS A 343 10.37 -1.95 -9.57
CA HIS A 343 11.57 -1.35 -10.14
C HIS A 343 11.53 -1.43 -11.68
N GLU A 344 11.18 -2.60 -12.20
CA GLU A 344 11.14 -2.85 -13.64
C GLU A 344 9.88 -3.63 -14.05
N VAL A 345 9.39 -3.33 -15.25
CA VAL A 345 8.37 -4.11 -15.95
C VAL A 345 8.74 -4.27 -17.41
N GLU A 346 8.99 -5.50 -17.84
CA GLU A 346 9.18 -5.84 -19.24
C GLU A 346 8.05 -6.74 -19.76
N VAL A 347 7.50 -6.40 -20.93
CA VAL A 347 6.44 -7.16 -21.59
C VAL A 347 6.81 -7.35 -23.06
N GLU A 348 7.45 -8.49 -23.36
CA GLU A 348 7.82 -8.89 -24.72
C GLU A 348 6.88 -9.96 -25.27
N HIS A 349 6.32 -9.74 -26.47
CA HIS A 349 5.47 -10.71 -27.17
C HIS A 349 4.27 -11.24 -26.35
N GLY A 350 3.92 -10.57 -25.25
CA GLY A 350 2.90 -10.98 -24.28
C GLY A 350 1.56 -10.25 -24.43
N GLN A 351 0.57 -10.69 -23.65
CA GLN A 351 -0.72 -10.02 -23.53
C GLN A 351 -1.15 -9.89 -22.07
N VAL A 352 -1.59 -8.70 -21.68
CA VAL A 352 -2.13 -8.42 -20.35
C VAL A 352 -3.61 -8.08 -20.48
N PHE A 353 -4.47 -8.82 -19.80
CA PHE A 353 -5.92 -8.63 -19.76
C PHE A 353 -6.33 -8.20 -18.36
N TYR A 354 -6.84 -6.96 -18.23
CA TYR A 354 -7.33 -6.47 -16.96
C TYR A 354 -8.49 -7.33 -16.43
N ASP A 355 -8.37 -7.79 -15.18
CA ASP A 355 -9.46 -8.43 -14.44
C ASP A 355 -9.85 -7.58 -13.23
N ALA A 356 -11.04 -6.99 -13.30
CA ALA A 356 -11.57 -6.14 -12.24
C ALA A 356 -11.83 -6.91 -10.93
N ASP A 357 -12.08 -8.22 -10.99
CA ASP A 357 -12.32 -9.02 -9.78
C ASP A 357 -11.03 -9.20 -8.99
N VAL A 358 -9.90 -9.41 -9.69
CA VAL A 358 -8.56 -9.44 -9.09
C VAL A 358 -8.24 -8.10 -8.45
N ALA A 359 -8.55 -6.98 -9.12
CA ALA A 359 -8.25 -5.66 -8.61
C ALA A 359 -9.10 -5.27 -7.38
N GLN A 360 -10.36 -5.70 -7.34
CA GLN A 360 -11.28 -5.44 -6.22
C GLN A 360 -11.09 -6.39 -5.05
N ASN A 361 -10.61 -7.61 -5.32
CA ASN A 361 -10.39 -8.65 -4.34
C ASN A 361 -8.96 -9.21 -4.49
N PRO A 362 -7.92 -8.39 -4.20
CA PRO A 362 -6.54 -8.83 -4.31
C PRO A 362 -6.24 -9.98 -3.34
N PRO A 363 -5.17 -10.78 -3.60
CA PRO A 363 -4.80 -11.87 -2.72
C PRO A 363 -4.44 -11.37 -1.31
N PRO A 364 -4.61 -12.23 -0.27
CA PRO A 364 -4.28 -11.87 1.10
C PRO A 364 -2.85 -11.32 1.23
N GLY A 365 -2.73 -10.18 1.90
CA GLY A 365 -1.45 -9.50 2.11
C GLY A 365 -1.24 -8.32 1.16
N VAL A 366 -1.97 -8.23 0.04
CA VAL A 366 -1.89 -7.07 -0.87
C VAL A 366 -3.16 -6.24 -0.81
N GLN A 367 -3.03 -4.92 -0.86
CA GLN A 367 -4.15 -4.01 -1.00
C GLN A 367 -3.89 -3.04 -2.16
N LEU A 368 -4.84 -2.93 -3.08
CA LEU A 368 -4.78 -1.92 -4.14
C LEU A 368 -5.57 -0.68 -3.73
N ASP A 369 -5.05 0.49 -4.10
CA ASP A 369 -5.72 1.74 -3.81
C ASP A 369 -6.90 1.94 -4.77
N THR A 370 -8.05 2.26 -4.21
CA THR A 370 -9.29 2.54 -4.96
C THR A 370 -9.47 4.04 -5.21
N GLY A 371 -8.48 4.87 -4.87
CA GLY A 371 -8.47 6.32 -5.10
C GLY A 371 -9.38 7.09 -4.13
N GLY A 372 -9.69 6.50 -2.98
CA GLY A 372 -10.54 7.11 -1.97
C GLY A 372 -9.72 7.92 -0.97
N GLN A 373 -10.07 9.20 -0.77
CA GLN A 373 -9.54 9.96 0.37
C GLN A 373 -9.95 9.29 1.68
N GLY A 374 -9.01 9.17 2.62
CA GLY A 374 -9.18 8.40 3.84
C GLY A 374 -8.57 9.09 5.05
N VAL A 375 -9.16 8.88 6.23
CA VAL A 375 -8.51 9.24 7.49
C VAL A 375 -8.56 8.04 8.41
N ALA A 376 -7.38 7.57 8.82
CA ALA A 376 -7.23 6.49 9.78
C ALA A 376 -6.67 7.05 11.10
N LEU A 377 -7.35 6.77 12.21
CA LEU A 377 -6.81 7.03 13.54
C LEU A 377 -5.81 5.92 13.88
N LEU A 378 -4.54 6.28 14.03
CA LEU A 378 -3.48 5.34 14.38
C LEU A 378 -3.37 5.16 15.89
N GLU A 379 -3.42 6.28 16.62
CA GLU A 379 -3.26 6.28 18.08
C GLU A 379 -4.00 7.46 18.71
N MET A 380 -4.51 7.26 19.93
CA MET A 380 -5.07 8.32 20.78
C MET A 380 -4.49 8.20 22.19
N LYS A 381 -3.96 9.30 22.72
CA LYS A 381 -3.42 9.40 24.08
C LYS A 381 -4.00 10.61 24.80
N GLU A 382 -4.38 10.41 26.06
CA GLU A 382 -4.62 11.51 26.99
C GLU A 382 -3.29 12.11 27.40
N ARG A 383 -3.18 13.43 27.33
CA ARG A 383 -1.99 14.17 27.75
C ARG A 383 -2.28 14.92 29.04
N TYR A 384 -1.69 14.44 30.12
CA TYR A 384 -1.61 15.15 31.39
C TYR A 384 -0.29 15.92 31.41
N ASP A 385 -0.33 17.25 31.42
CA ASP A 385 0.88 18.06 31.58
C ASP A 385 1.43 17.86 33.02
N ASP A 386 2.74 17.61 33.15
CA ASP A 386 3.49 17.70 34.43
C ASP A 386 3.66 19.16 34.90
#